data_AF-A0AAD5ESC5-F1
#
_entry.id   AF-A0AAD5ESC5-F1
#
_cell.length_a   1.000
_cell.length_b   1.000
_cell.length_c   1.000
_cell.angle_alpha   90.00
_cell.angle_beta   90.00
_cell.angle_gamma   90.00
#
_symmetry.space_group_name_H-M   'P 1'
#
loop_
_entity.id
_entity.type
_entity.pdbx_description
1 polymer ?
#
loop_
_entity_poly.entity_id
_entity_poly.type
_entity_poly.pdbx_seq_one_letter_code
_entity_poly.pdbx_strand_id
1 'polypeptide(L)'
;MVARELTLDEKHILDQRRLKEVKGKNREYERERRVPFITLVPHDMLASFLKCDRKISPSTIEPLTAFFARSSIRPGASKCVIDTLRHLSRQPEFIEAISGNTLSLCLQAFVHFGEFESFKAAVTDYQSTLPISFFEWLRGWVVASPDKVLERFTNIREGASLAIPSCECLADQFKSITQLVPPASKDSAGGVETPKPMLDWAQEMTQSCLDSMGSGNLGHEAGSLLADVSLYFSDPFAFLEETALPKFRGMSNLLAFHLKLLNQLWNLKVKEGLPEKKYSHLFKETSRWLIETADFAQLSGEKSKAVNQDELENEVKDVVMTNFLVNLINRSTNSDDVVSLFASKIVADAPRFQATELLTLWMPLLYKVHGKLINDKIPLDTPCYQQLCSALVKSLIDNFVGPAPVDTESQARGSVSCSCVYCTQLNEFLADSSQSVGTLPIVRTEREHLKDELKSAGIDCKCEAVPGDSPCTLMTKAPSSQHVENCEAWVNRKKTAYDLLMKVEKSHLEQLLGPDYSHFLDLQREVDPSTAPQPVVVAKAKRKVSDTDIVDLGRGKKKNFKITSFFTKK
;
A
#
# COMPACT_ATOMS: atom_id res chain seq x y z
N MET A 1 27.47 31.54 -33.38
CA MET A 1 28.30 32.57 -32.71
C MET A 1 29.72 32.04 -32.61
N VAL A 2 30.64 32.90 -33.01
CA VAL A 2 32.11 32.81 -33.07
C VAL A 2 32.74 31.97 -31.95
N ALA A 3 33.72 31.14 -32.34
CA ALA A 3 34.60 30.39 -31.45
C ALA A 3 35.30 31.33 -30.46
N ARG A 4 35.20 31.02 -29.16
CA ARG A 4 36.16 31.52 -28.16
C ARG A 4 37.03 30.35 -27.75
N GLU A 5 38.25 30.36 -28.25
CA GLU A 5 39.38 29.63 -27.65
C GLU A 5 39.49 30.04 -26.18
N LEU A 6 39.34 29.08 -25.27
CA LEU A 6 39.88 29.19 -23.94
C LEU A 6 41.33 28.73 -24.01
N THR A 7 42.25 29.66 -24.25
CA THR A 7 43.66 29.45 -24.01
C THR A 7 43.87 29.25 -22.51
N LEU A 8 44.12 28.00 -22.11
CA LEU A 8 44.71 27.69 -20.81
C LEU A 8 46.16 28.15 -20.87
N ASP A 9 46.48 29.20 -20.11
CA ASP A 9 47.83 29.71 -19.95
C ASP A 9 48.69 28.65 -19.23
N GLU A 10 49.68 28.09 -19.93
CA GLU A 10 50.64 27.10 -19.41
C GLU A 10 51.39 27.59 -18.15
N LYS A 11 51.40 28.90 -17.87
CA LYS A 11 52.06 29.46 -16.68
C LYS A 11 51.38 29.14 -15.36
N HIS A 12 50.13 28.67 -15.36
CA HIS A 12 49.44 28.27 -14.12
C HIS A 12 49.71 26.81 -13.70
N ILE A 13 50.33 26.00 -14.55
CA ILE A 13 50.58 24.56 -14.28
C ILE A 13 52.01 24.31 -13.75
N LEU A 14 52.93 25.26 -13.92
CA LEU A 14 54.32 25.15 -13.45
C LEU A 14 54.70 26.22 -12.43
N ASP A 15 54.00 26.30 -11.30
CA ASP A 15 54.52 26.99 -10.12
C ASP A 15 55.06 25.98 -9.10
N GLN A 16 56.31 25.54 -9.33
CA GLN A 16 57.08 24.65 -8.45
C GLN A 16 57.52 25.32 -7.12
N ARG A 17 57.04 26.52 -6.77
CA ARG A 17 57.43 27.23 -5.54
C ARG A 17 56.41 27.15 -4.41
N ARG A 18 55.94 25.96 -4.05
CA ARG A 18 55.25 25.75 -2.75
C ARG A 18 55.61 24.45 -2.02
N LEU A 19 56.83 23.94 -2.20
CA LEU A 19 57.43 23.00 -1.26
C LEU A 19 58.33 23.75 -0.29
N LYS A 20 57.76 24.25 0.81
CA LYS A 20 58.55 24.57 2.01
C LYS A 20 58.49 23.37 2.93
N GLU A 21 59.64 22.77 3.22
CA GLU A 21 59.83 21.87 4.36
C GLU A 21 59.31 22.54 5.64
N VAL A 22 58.33 21.92 6.29
CA VAL A 22 57.94 22.29 7.66
C VAL A 22 58.74 21.39 8.61
N LYS A 23 59.91 21.86 9.03
CA LYS A 23 60.56 21.39 10.26
C LYS A 23 60.24 22.39 11.37
N GLY A 24 59.43 21.98 12.33
CA GLY A 24 59.18 22.78 13.53
C GLY A 24 58.00 22.27 14.33
N LYS A 25 58.31 21.68 15.49
CA LYS A 25 57.35 21.23 16.51
C LYS A 25 56.37 22.35 16.85
N ASN A 26 55.07 22.09 16.70
CA ASN A 26 54.08 22.50 17.68
C ASN A 26 52.80 21.67 17.49
N ARG A 27 52.43 20.98 18.57
CA ARG A 27 51.14 20.34 18.75
C ARG A 27 50.12 21.45 19.00
N GLU A 28 49.24 21.71 18.05
CA GLU A 28 47.85 22.16 18.29
C GLU A 28 47.10 22.37 16.96
N TYR A 29 45.92 21.76 16.86
CA TYR A 29 44.88 21.95 15.84
C TYR A 29 45.23 21.58 14.39
N GLU A 30 45.29 20.28 14.09
CA GLU A 30 44.98 19.77 12.75
C GLU A 30 43.46 19.90 12.49
N ARG A 31 43.03 21.09 12.04
CA ARG A 31 41.87 21.14 11.14
C ARG A 31 42.36 20.64 9.80
N GLU A 32 42.02 19.40 9.45
CA GLU A 32 42.13 18.86 8.08
C GLU A 32 41.52 19.87 7.09
N ARG A 33 42.35 20.73 6.50
CA ARG A 33 41.98 21.48 5.31
C ARG A 33 42.00 20.47 4.16
N ARG A 34 40.84 19.85 3.89
CA ARG A 34 40.63 19.12 2.63
C ARG A 34 40.71 20.13 1.48
N VAL A 35 41.90 20.27 0.91
CA VAL A 35 42.09 20.99 -0.36
C VAL A 35 41.54 20.07 -1.46
N PRO A 36 40.49 20.44 -2.20
CA PRO A 36 40.02 19.62 -3.30
C PRO A 36 41.05 19.67 -4.43
N PHE A 37 41.69 18.54 -4.71
CA PHE A 37 42.53 18.33 -5.88
C PHE A 37 41.70 17.65 -6.96
N ILE A 38 41.73 18.21 -8.17
CA ILE A 38 41.15 17.59 -9.38
C ILE A 38 42.31 16.93 -10.12
N THR A 39 42.28 15.60 -10.24
CA THR A 39 43.27 14.85 -11.03
C THR A 39 42.61 14.42 -12.34
N LEU A 40 43.17 14.84 -13.47
CA LEU A 40 42.79 14.34 -14.79
C LEU A 40 43.63 13.10 -15.08
N VAL A 41 42.99 11.94 -15.08
CA VAL A 41 43.66 10.65 -15.35
C VAL A 41 43.15 10.11 -16.68
N PRO A 42 44.04 9.85 -17.67
CA PRO A 42 43.68 9.16 -18.89
C PRO A 42 42.97 7.83 -18.61
N HIS A 43 41.96 7.48 -19.43
CA HIS A 43 41.12 6.30 -19.20
C HIS A 43 41.92 4.98 -19.11
N ASP A 44 43.02 4.88 -19.82
CA ASP A 44 43.94 3.75 -19.85
C ASP A 44 44.85 3.66 -18.61
N MET A 45 45.12 4.79 -17.95
CA MET A 45 45.92 4.86 -16.72
C MET A 45 45.09 4.86 -15.43
N LEU A 46 43.77 4.95 -15.55
CA LEU A 46 42.82 5.04 -14.43
C LEU A 46 42.87 3.80 -13.52
N ALA A 47 43.02 2.61 -14.10
CA ALA A 47 43.18 1.36 -13.34
C ALA A 47 44.44 1.39 -12.45
N SER A 48 45.56 1.81 -13.03
CA SER A 48 46.85 1.90 -12.34
C SER A 48 46.84 2.99 -11.28
N PHE A 49 46.20 4.12 -11.57
CA PHE A 49 46.02 5.22 -10.62
C PHE A 49 45.25 4.76 -9.37
N LEU A 50 44.12 4.06 -9.55
CA LEU A 50 43.34 3.54 -8.43
C LEU A 50 44.05 2.41 -7.67
N LYS A 51 44.89 1.63 -8.35
CA LYS A 51 45.75 0.60 -7.72
C LYS A 51 46.89 1.18 -6.88
N CYS A 52 47.34 2.40 -7.19
CA CYS A 52 48.43 3.06 -6.46
C CYS A 52 48.02 3.55 -5.06
N ASP A 53 46.71 3.76 -4.83
CA ASP A 53 46.21 4.27 -3.55
C ASP A 53 45.75 3.11 -2.65
N ARG A 54 46.55 2.77 -1.63
CA ARG A 54 46.35 1.57 -0.79
C ARG A 54 45.12 1.61 0.13
N LYS A 55 44.35 2.71 0.14
CA LYS A 55 43.15 2.85 0.98
C LYS A 55 42.10 3.71 0.29
N ILE A 56 41.38 3.12 -0.67
CA ILE A 56 40.12 3.72 -1.14
C ILE A 56 39.15 3.71 0.05
N SER A 57 38.64 4.88 0.43
CA SER A 57 37.64 4.98 1.50
C SER A 57 36.38 4.19 1.12
N PRO A 58 35.78 3.39 2.03
CA PRO A 58 34.53 2.66 1.76
C PRO A 58 33.42 3.55 1.19
N SER A 59 33.34 4.81 1.67
CA SER A 59 32.38 5.82 1.19
C SER A 59 32.54 6.22 -0.28
N THR A 60 33.66 5.86 -0.91
CA THR A 60 34.02 6.24 -2.29
C THR A 60 33.95 5.03 -3.23
N ILE A 61 33.90 3.81 -2.70
CA ILE A 61 33.85 2.57 -3.48
C ILE A 61 32.57 2.48 -4.32
N GLU A 62 31.40 2.72 -3.72
CA GLU A 62 30.13 2.61 -4.44
C GLU A 62 30.01 3.65 -5.59
N PRO A 63 30.27 4.96 -5.38
CA PRO A 63 30.22 5.93 -6.48
C PRO A 63 31.23 5.66 -7.60
N LEU A 64 32.46 5.24 -7.26
CA LEU A 64 33.46 4.86 -8.26
C LEU A 64 32.99 3.66 -9.06
N THR A 65 32.49 2.63 -8.38
CA THR A 65 31.97 1.43 -9.01
C THR A 65 30.82 1.74 -9.96
N ALA A 66 29.84 2.52 -9.50
CA ALA A 66 28.72 2.94 -10.34
C ALA A 66 29.20 3.72 -11.57
N PHE A 67 30.23 4.55 -11.43
CA PHE A 67 30.85 5.26 -12.55
C PHE A 67 31.49 4.29 -13.56
N PHE A 68 32.28 3.32 -13.10
CA PHE A 68 32.94 2.33 -13.96
C PHE A 68 31.95 1.41 -14.65
N ALA A 69 30.93 0.93 -13.94
CA ALA A 69 29.87 0.11 -14.48
C ALA A 69 29.08 0.85 -15.58
N ARG A 70 28.65 2.10 -15.32
CA ARG A 70 27.98 2.94 -16.34
C ARG A 70 28.87 3.24 -17.53
N SER A 71 30.15 3.48 -17.29
CA SER A 71 31.11 3.74 -18.37
C SER A 71 31.34 2.51 -19.24
N SER A 72 31.28 1.31 -18.65
CA SER A 72 31.42 0.03 -19.34
C SER A 72 30.23 -0.26 -20.28
N ILE A 73 29.02 0.16 -19.92
CA ILE A 73 27.82 -0.11 -20.74
C ILE A 73 27.72 0.84 -21.95
N ARG A 74 28.57 1.88 -22.04
CA ARG A 74 28.53 2.84 -23.15
C ARG A 74 29.10 2.25 -24.45
N PRO A 75 28.52 2.60 -25.62
CA PRO A 75 29.10 2.21 -26.91
C PRO A 75 30.57 2.67 -27.02
N GLY A 76 31.46 1.75 -27.40
CA GLY A 76 32.89 2.03 -27.55
C GLY A 76 33.69 2.06 -26.24
N ALA A 77 33.15 1.54 -25.14
CA ALA A 77 33.89 1.43 -23.88
C ALA A 77 35.19 0.62 -24.04
N SER A 78 36.28 1.12 -23.45
CA SER A 78 37.59 0.47 -23.48
C SER A 78 37.64 -0.73 -22.53
N LYS A 79 38.38 -1.78 -22.93
CA LYS A 79 38.66 -2.95 -22.09
C LYS A 79 39.29 -2.58 -20.74
N CYS A 80 40.07 -1.50 -20.67
CA CYS A 80 40.67 -1.04 -19.42
C CYS A 80 39.62 -0.65 -18.36
N VAL A 81 38.47 -0.13 -18.78
CA VAL A 81 37.38 0.28 -17.88
C VAL A 81 36.75 -0.94 -17.21
N ILE A 82 36.47 -2.00 -17.98
CA ILE A 82 35.91 -3.25 -17.42
C ILE A 82 36.95 -4.02 -16.61
N ASP A 83 38.23 -4.00 -16.99
CA ASP A 83 39.31 -4.60 -16.20
C ASP A 83 39.45 -3.92 -14.83
N THR A 84 39.23 -2.60 -14.78
CA THR A 84 39.18 -1.84 -13.51
C THR A 84 37.98 -2.24 -12.68
N LEU A 85 36.80 -2.35 -13.28
CA LEU A 85 35.59 -2.81 -12.58
C LEU A 85 35.77 -4.23 -12.01
N ARG A 86 36.34 -5.16 -12.80
CA ARG A 86 36.64 -6.53 -12.38
C ARG A 86 37.63 -6.57 -11.21
N HIS A 87 38.57 -5.63 -11.17
CA HIS A 87 39.51 -5.53 -10.06
C HIS A 87 38.85 -5.01 -8.79
N LEU A 88 37.98 -3.99 -8.93
CA LEU A 88 37.20 -3.45 -7.82
C LEU A 88 36.25 -4.50 -7.25
N SER A 89 35.57 -5.27 -8.11
CA SER A 89 34.59 -6.28 -7.69
C SER A 89 35.15 -7.49 -6.95
N ARG A 90 36.48 -7.59 -6.85
CA ARG A 90 37.19 -8.64 -6.09
C ARG A 90 37.68 -8.17 -4.73
N GLN A 91 37.49 -6.89 -4.40
CA GLN A 91 37.89 -6.36 -3.10
C GLN A 91 36.81 -6.71 -2.05
N PRO A 92 37.17 -7.17 -0.84
CA PRO A 92 36.19 -7.48 0.21
C PRO A 92 35.30 -6.29 0.56
N GLU A 93 35.88 -5.08 0.61
CA GLU A 93 35.17 -3.84 0.91
C GLU A 93 34.14 -3.47 -0.17
N PHE A 94 34.27 -4.04 -1.37
CA PHE A 94 33.31 -3.89 -2.45
C PHE A 94 32.07 -4.77 -2.22
N ILE A 95 32.26 -6.00 -1.73
CA ILE A 95 31.18 -6.97 -1.48
C ILE A 95 30.19 -6.44 -0.45
N GLU A 96 30.70 -5.78 0.60
CA GLU A 96 29.88 -5.23 1.68
C GLU A 96 29.23 -3.88 1.32
N ALA A 97 29.81 -3.11 0.40
CA ALA A 97 29.40 -1.73 0.13
C ALA A 97 28.38 -1.56 -1.00
N ILE A 98 28.17 -2.58 -1.84
CA ILE A 98 27.38 -2.45 -3.07
C ILE A 98 26.07 -3.22 -2.97
N SER A 99 24.96 -2.53 -3.26
CA SER A 99 23.63 -3.11 -3.29
C SER A 99 22.77 -2.47 -4.39
N GLY A 100 21.64 -3.12 -4.69
CA GLY A 100 20.58 -2.58 -5.54
C GLY A 100 21.05 -2.15 -6.93
N ASN A 101 20.88 -0.86 -7.24
CA ASN A 101 21.15 -0.31 -8.57
C ASN A 101 22.63 -0.36 -8.97
N THR A 102 23.55 -0.17 -8.02
CA THR A 102 24.99 -0.23 -8.32
C THR A 102 25.40 -1.65 -8.68
N LEU A 103 24.88 -2.66 -7.97
CA LEU A 103 25.10 -4.07 -8.31
C LEU A 103 24.54 -4.39 -9.70
N SER A 104 23.29 -4.00 -9.97
CA SER A 104 22.65 -4.21 -11.29
C SER A 104 23.52 -3.66 -12.43
N LEU A 105 24.05 -2.45 -12.30
CA LEU A 105 24.96 -1.87 -13.30
C LEU A 105 26.24 -2.69 -13.49
N CYS A 106 26.80 -3.25 -12.41
CA CYS A 106 28.01 -4.09 -12.51
C CYS A 106 27.72 -5.38 -13.28
N LEU A 107 26.61 -6.06 -12.95
CA LEU A 107 26.19 -7.28 -13.64
C LEU A 107 25.91 -7.01 -15.12
N GLN A 108 25.24 -5.89 -15.44
CA GLN A 108 25.03 -5.43 -16.81
C GLN A 108 26.35 -5.23 -17.57
N ALA A 109 27.34 -4.59 -16.92
CA ALA A 109 28.65 -4.38 -17.51
C ALA A 109 29.38 -5.70 -17.80
N PHE A 110 29.35 -6.67 -16.88
CA PHE A 110 29.94 -7.99 -17.10
C PHE A 110 29.30 -8.72 -18.26
N VAL A 111 27.96 -8.76 -18.32
CA VAL A 111 27.22 -9.38 -19.43
C VAL A 111 27.52 -8.66 -20.75
N HIS A 112 27.56 -7.33 -20.77
CA HIS A 112 27.82 -6.54 -21.97
C HIS A 112 29.21 -6.84 -22.58
N PHE A 113 30.22 -7.09 -21.74
CA PHE A 113 31.58 -7.42 -22.17
C PHE A 113 31.85 -8.93 -22.35
N GLY A 114 30.86 -9.79 -22.12
CA GLY A 114 31.03 -11.24 -22.21
C GLY A 114 31.83 -11.85 -21.04
N GLU A 115 31.92 -11.15 -19.91
CA GLU A 115 32.62 -11.57 -18.70
C GLU A 115 31.70 -12.46 -17.82
N PHE A 116 31.21 -13.57 -18.37
CA PHE A 116 30.17 -14.39 -17.74
C PHE A 116 30.62 -15.07 -16.43
N GLU A 117 31.90 -15.43 -16.31
CA GLU A 117 32.46 -15.94 -15.04
C GLU A 117 32.46 -14.86 -13.94
N SER A 118 32.76 -13.61 -14.31
CA SER A 118 32.70 -12.49 -13.36
C SER A 118 31.25 -12.18 -12.98
N PHE A 119 30.30 -12.34 -13.91
CA PHE A 119 28.87 -12.25 -13.63
C PHE A 119 28.42 -13.31 -12.61
N LYS A 120 28.80 -14.57 -12.80
CA LYS A 120 28.48 -15.67 -11.86
C LYS A 120 29.08 -15.47 -10.47
N ALA A 121 30.38 -15.17 -10.42
CA ALA A 121 31.08 -14.92 -9.16
C ALA A 121 30.41 -13.77 -8.40
N ALA A 122 30.12 -12.67 -9.11
CA ALA A 122 29.44 -11.53 -8.52
C ALA A 122 28.10 -11.95 -7.88
N VAL A 123 27.18 -12.54 -8.65
CA VAL A 123 25.86 -12.93 -8.13
C VAL A 123 25.94 -13.84 -6.89
N THR A 124 26.96 -14.70 -6.80
CA THR A 124 27.17 -15.60 -5.66
C THR A 124 27.71 -14.88 -4.43
N ASP A 125 28.64 -13.94 -4.65
CA ASP A 125 29.35 -13.25 -3.57
C ASP A 125 28.50 -12.15 -2.91
N TYR A 126 27.53 -11.55 -3.63
CA TYR A 126 26.67 -10.49 -3.08
C TYR A 126 25.39 -11.05 -2.46
N GLN A 127 25.15 -10.73 -1.19
CA GLN A 127 23.91 -11.05 -0.46
C GLN A 127 22.77 -10.05 -0.71
N SER A 128 22.94 -9.08 -1.61
CA SER A 128 21.94 -8.02 -1.81
C SER A 128 20.85 -8.41 -2.79
N THR A 129 19.64 -7.88 -2.58
CA THR A 129 18.50 -8.08 -3.48
C THR A 129 18.72 -7.42 -4.83
N LEU A 130 18.41 -8.16 -5.91
CA LEU A 130 18.50 -7.66 -7.27
C LEU A 130 17.19 -6.99 -7.71
N PRO A 131 17.26 -5.80 -8.34
CA PRO A 131 16.07 -5.15 -8.84
C PRO A 131 15.50 -5.89 -10.05
N ILE A 132 14.17 -6.01 -10.13
CA ILE A 132 13.45 -6.69 -11.22
C ILE A 132 13.84 -6.13 -12.60
N SER A 133 14.11 -4.82 -12.69
CA SER A 133 14.54 -4.15 -13.93
C SER A 133 15.85 -4.72 -14.52
N PHE A 134 16.67 -5.40 -13.71
CA PHE A 134 17.83 -6.14 -14.19
C PHE A 134 17.43 -7.27 -15.15
N PHE A 135 16.40 -8.05 -14.81
CA PHE A 135 15.95 -9.19 -15.61
C PHE A 135 15.26 -8.74 -16.90
N GLU A 136 14.54 -7.61 -16.86
CA GLU A 136 14.00 -6.96 -18.06
C GLU A 136 15.12 -6.51 -19.01
N TRP A 137 16.16 -5.87 -18.47
CA TRP A 137 17.34 -5.51 -19.26
C TRP A 137 18.04 -6.75 -19.83
N LEU A 138 18.17 -7.81 -19.03
CA LEU A 138 18.84 -9.05 -19.42
C LEU A 138 18.11 -9.75 -20.57
N ARG A 139 16.77 -9.78 -20.54
CA ARG A 139 15.95 -10.19 -21.69
C ARG A 139 16.27 -9.35 -22.91
N GLY A 140 16.27 -8.02 -22.77
CA GLY A 140 16.60 -7.09 -23.85
C GLY A 140 17.96 -7.39 -24.48
N TRP A 141 18.97 -7.69 -23.67
CA TRP A 141 20.29 -8.08 -24.14
C TRP A 141 20.29 -9.41 -24.88
N VAL A 142 19.57 -10.43 -24.38
CA VAL A 142 19.43 -11.73 -25.05
C VAL A 142 18.78 -11.59 -26.42
N VAL A 143 17.69 -10.83 -26.52
CA VAL A 143 16.93 -10.70 -27.78
C VAL A 143 17.45 -9.64 -28.74
N ALA A 144 18.41 -8.81 -28.33
CA ALA A 144 19.02 -7.79 -29.18
C ALA A 144 19.75 -8.38 -30.42
N SER A 145 20.02 -9.68 -30.45
CA SER A 145 20.49 -10.40 -31.64
C SER A 145 19.63 -11.65 -31.85
N PRO A 146 18.52 -11.53 -32.60
CA PRO A 146 17.55 -12.62 -32.79
C PRO A 146 18.16 -13.93 -33.30
N ASP A 147 19.23 -13.85 -34.09
CA ASP A 147 20.00 -14.97 -34.63
C ASP A 147 20.85 -15.70 -33.57
N LYS A 148 21.12 -15.07 -32.43
CA LYS A 148 22.00 -15.58 -31.36
C LYS A 148 21.31 -15.71 -30.00
N VAL A 149 19.98 -15.68 -29.96
CA VAL A 149 19.19 -15.73 -28.70
C VAL A 149 19.61 -16.90 -27.83
N LEU A 150 19.72 -18.11 -28.41
CA LEU A 150 20.06 -19.31 -27.65
C LEU A 150 21.51 -19.31 -27.17
N GLU A 151 22.46 -18.86 -28.00
CA GLU A 151 23.87 -18.71 -27.63
C GLU A 151 24.02 -17.72 -26.46
N ARG A 152 23.41 -16.55 -26.59
CA ARG A 152 23.41 -15.51 -25.56
C ARG A 152 22.79 -15.98 -24.26
N PHE A 153 21.64 -16.66 -24.34
CA PHE A 153 20.99 -17.22 -23.16
C PHE A 153 21.88 -18.26 -22.48
N THR A 154 22.49 -19.16 -23.25
CA THR A 154 23.40 -20.20 -22.71
C THR A 154 24.54 -19.58 -21.91
N ASN A 155 25.10 -18.48 -22.40
CA ASN A 155 26.20 -17.79 -21.71
C ASN A 155 25.80 -17.15 -20.36
N ILE A 156 24.54 -16.76 -20.20
CA ILE A 156 24.06 -16.11 -18.97
C ILE A 156 23.27 -17.06 -18.05
N ARG A 157 22.85 -18.24 -18.54
CA ARG A 157 21.90 -19.16 -17.89
C ARG A 157 22.29 -19.44 -16.44
N GLU A 158 23.53 -19.85 -16.22
CA GLU A 158 24.01 -20.24 -14.89
C GLU A 158 24.02 -19.04 -13.91
N GLY A 159 24.51 -17.87 -14.34
CA GLY A 159 24.47 -16.68 -13.49
C GLY A 159 23.05 -16.16 -13.24
N ALA A 160 22.12 -16.31 -14.21
CA ALA A 160 20.72 -15.99 -14.01
C ALA A 160 20.03 -16.97 -13.04
N SER A 161 20.33 -18.26 -13.11
CA SER A 161 19.87 -19.26 -12.14
C SER A 161 20.32 -18.95 -10.72
N LEU A 162 21.55 -18.47 -10.54
CA LEU A 162 22.07 -18.05 -9.24
C LEU A 162 21.44 -16.74 -8.75
N ALA A 163 20.98 -15.88 -9.67
CA ALA A 163 20.44 -14.56 -9.36
C ALA A 163 19.00 -14.58 -8.86
N ILE A 164 18.19 -15.53 -9.34
CA ILE A 164 16.77 -15.62 -8.97
C ILE A 164 16.57 -15.84 -7.47
N PRO A 165 17.25 -16.78 -6.81
CA PRO A 165 17.11 -16.99 -5.36
C PRO A 165 17.45 -15.75 -4.52
N SER A 166 18.28 -14.84 -5.05
CA SER A 166 18.65 -13.58 -4.39
C SER A 166 17.54 -12.52 -4.41
N CYS A 167 16.41 -12.77 -5.09
CA CYS A 167 15.23 -11.92 -5.01
C CYS A 167 14.54 -12.03 -3.62
N GLU A 168 13.92 -10.95 -3.17
CA GLU A 168 13.46 -10.79 -1.79
C GLU A 168 12.32 -11.75 -1.39
N CYS A 169 11.39 -11.99 -2.31
CA CYS A 169 10.20 -12.82 -2.07
C CYS A 169 9.85 -13.69 -3.29
N LEU A 170 8.97 -14.66 -3.09
CA LEU A 170 8.54 -15.58 -4.16
C LEU A 170 7.92 -14.83 -5.35
N ALA A 171 7.15 -13.77 -5.09
CA ALA A 171 6.60 -12.92 -6.13
C ALA A 171 7.72 -12.33 -7.00
N ASP A 172 8.78 -11.78 -6.40
CA ASP A 172 9.90 -11.21 -7.17
C ASP A 172 10.67 -12.28 -7.95
N GLN A 173 10.77 -13.49 -7.41
CA GLN A 173 11.38 -14.63 -8.12
C GLN A 173 10.58 -14.99 -9.37
N PHE A 174 9.26 -15.21 -9.26
CA PHE A 174 8.40 -15.49 -10.41
C PHE A 174 8.37 -14.33 -11.41
N LYS A 175 8.34 -13.09 -10.92
CA LYS A 175 8.41 -11.90 -11.77
C LYS A 175 9.72 -11.83 -12.53
N SER A 176 10.84 -12.15 -11.88
CA SER A 176 12.16 -12.18 -12.53
C SER A 176 12.25 -13.26 -13.62
N ILE A 177 11.68 -14.46 -13.36
CA ILE A 177 11.59 -15.53 -14.35
C ILE A 177 10.76 -15.07 -15.56
N THR A 178 9.56 -14.54 -15.33
CA THR A 178 8.65 -14.07 -16.39
C THR A 178 9.18 -12.89 -17.20
N GLN A 179 9.97 -11.99 -16.58
CA GLN A 179 10.64 -10.91 -17.29
C GLN A 179 11.78 -11.43 -18.18
N LEU A 180 12.58 -12.38 -17.70
CA LEU A 180 13.68 -12.95 -18.49
C LEU A 180 13.20 -13.90 -19.59
N VAL A 181 12.13 -14.65 -19.31
CA VAL A 181 11.56 -15.68 -20.19
C VAL A 181 10.04 -15.51 -20.21
N PRO A 182 9.48 -14.63 -21.05
CA PRO A 182 8.04 -14.47 -21.13
C PRO A 182 7.36 -15.79 -21.57
N PRO A 183 6.25 -16.20 -20.93
CA PRO A 183 5.48 -17.36 -21.36
C PRO A 183 4.91 -17.13 -22.75
N ALA A 184 4.67 -18.22 -23.49
CA ALA A 184 4.06 -18.13 -24.81
C ALA A 184 2.63 -17.58 -24.67
N SER A 185 2.38 -16.38 -25.22
CA SER A 185 1.06 -15.75 -25.22
C SER A 185 0.55 -15.63 -26.65
N LYS A 186 -0.74 -15.91 -26.86
CA LYS A 186 -1.39 -15.80 -28.18
C LYS A 186 -1.34 -14.38 -28.77
N ASP A 187 -1.20 -13.37 -27.91
CA ASP A 187 -1.20 -11.96 -28.30
C ASP A 187 0.19 -11.42 -28.68
N SER A 188 1.27 -12.21 -28.58
CA SER A 188 2.63 -11.74 -28.87
C SER A 188 2.96 -11.64 -30.37
N ALA A 189 1.98 -11.23 -31.18
CA ALA A 189 2.16 -11.00 -32.62
C ALA A 189 3.16 -9.84 -32.84
N GLY A 190 4.45 -10.18 -32.99
CA GLY A 190 5.55 -9.24 -33.22
C GLY A 190 6.74 -9.36 -32.26
N GLY A 191 6.67 -10.21 -31.23
CA GLY A 191 7.81 -10.48 -30.34
C GLY A 191 8.77 -11.55 -30.87
N VAL A 192 10.04 -11.51 -30.43
CA VAL A 192 10.98 -12.64 -30.66
C VAL A 192 10.48 -13.84 -29.88
N GLU A 193 10.14 -14.92 -30.59
CA GLU A 193 9.67 -16.17 -30.01
C GLU A 193 10.71 -16.71 -29.01
N THR A 194 10.24 -17.12 -27.83
CA THR A 194 11.11 -17.65 -26.78
C THR A 194 11.48 -19.10 -27.13
N PRO A 195 12.77 -19.42 -27.34
CA PRO A 195 13.20 -20.78 -27.66
C PRO A 195 12.88 -21.78 -26.55
N LYS A 196 12.59 -23.03 -26.94
CA LYS A 196 12.28 -24.12 -26.00
C LYS A 196 13.27 -24.28 -24.84
N PRO A 197 14.61 -24.25 -25.03
CA PRO A 197 15.55 -24.38 -23.90
C PRO A 197 15.41 -23.28 -22.83
N MET A 198 14.90 -22.09 -23.19
CA MET A 198 14.62 -21.03 -22.23
C MET A 198 13.34 -21.33 -21.43
N LEU A 199 12.31 -21.88 -22.10
CA LEU A 199 11.09 -22.32 -21.44
C LEU A 199 11.36 -23.48 -20.48
N ASP A 200 12.15 -24.47 -20.90
CA ASP A 200 12.56 -25.59 -20.05
C ASP A 200 13.31 -25.08 -18.80
N TRP A 201 14.22 -24.11 -18.96
CA TRP A 201 14.88 -23.44 -17.82
C TRP A 201 13.89 -22.69 -16.92
N ALA A 202 12.89 -22.00 -17.47
CA ALA A 202 11.90 -21.30 -16.66
C ALA A 202 11.03 -22.26 -15.85
N GLN A 203 10.72 -23.45 -16.39
CA GLN A 203 10.06 -24.54 -15.65
C GLN A 203 10.93 -25.02 -14.49
N GLU A 204 12.21 -25.32 -14.76
CA GLU A 204 13.19 -25.75 -13.74
C GLU A 204 13.30 -24.74 -12.61
N MET A 205 13.44 -23.45 -12.96
CA MET A 205 13.54 -22.38 -11.96
C MET A 205 12.25 -22.21 -11.17
N THR A 206 11.08 -22.31 -11.82
CA THR A 206 9.78 -22.22 -11.13
C THR A 206 9.66 -23.33 -10.07
N GLN A 207 10.03 -24.56 -10.42
CA GLN A 207 10.03 -25.68 -9.46
C GLN A 207 11.03 -25.45 -8.33
N SER A 208 12.26 -25.01 -8.65
CA SER A 208 13.28 -24.71 -7.65
C SER A 208 12.83 -23.62 -6.66
N CYS A 209 12.14 -22.57 -7.13
CA CYS A 209 11.57 -21.54 -6.26
C CYS A 209 10.48 -22.10 -5.35
N LEU A 210 9.60 -22.97 -5.88
CA LEU A 210 8.57 -23.64 -5.10
C LEU A 210 9.15 -24.61 -4.05
N ASP A 211 10.24 -25.29 -4.35
CA ASP A 211 10.91 -26.23 -3.44
C ASP A 211 11.68 -25.53 -2.32
N SER A 212 12.20 -24.33 -2.59
CA SER A 212 12.96 -23.51 -1.64
C SER A 212 12.10 -22.55 -0.79
N MET A 213 10.80 -22.48 -1.05
CA MET A 213 9.88 -21.48 -0.50
C MET A 213 9.79 -21.48 1.04
N GLY A 214 10.03 -22.60 1.72
CA GLY A 214 9.99 -22.70 3.19
C GLY A 214 8.75 -22.02 3.81
N SER A 215 8.93 -21.37 4.97
CA SER A 215 7.94 -20.43 5.54
C SER A 215 8.19 -18.98 5.09
N GLY A 216 8.75 -18.81 3.89
CA GLY A 216 9.26 -17.54 3.39
C GLY A 216 8.16 -16.53 3.02
N ASN A 217 8.58 -15.27 2.87
CA ASN A 217 7.72 -14.18 2.39
C ASN A 217 7.28 -14.46 0.94
N LEU A 218 5.97 -14.60 0.73
CA LEU A 218 5.42 -14.83 -0.60
C LEU A 218 5.45 -13.56 -1.45
N GLY A 219 5.23 -12.40 -0.85
CA GLY A 219 4.97 -11.16 -1.56
C GLY A 219 3.53 -11.07 -2.10
N HIS A 220 3.01 -9.85 -2.13
CA HIS A 220 1.61 -9.57 -2.43
C HIS A 220 1.12 -9.99 -3.84
N GLU A 221 2.01 -10.18 -4.82
CA GLU A 221 1.64 -10.59 -6.21
C GLU A 221 1.81 -12.09 -6.48
N ALA A 222 2.32 -12.88 -5.53
CA ALA A 222 2.72 -14.27 -5.79
C ALA A 222 1.59 -15.14 -6.34
N GLY A 223 0.36 -14.95 -5.88
CA GLY A 223 -0.80 -15.71 -6.37
C GLY A 223 -1.05 -15.48 -7.86
N SER A 224 -1.06 -14.22 -8.29
CA SER A 224 -1.19 -13.87 -9.72
C SER A 224 -0.02 -14.42 -10.54
N LEU A 225 1.21 -14.22 -10.05
CA LEU A 225 2.40 -14.65 -10.77
C LEU A 225 2.52 -16.17 -10.86
N LEU A 226 2.01 -16.92 -9.86
CA LEU A 226 1.94 -18.38 -9.93
C LEU A 226 1.03 -18.83 -11.10
N ALA A 227 -0.06 -18.13 -11.37
CA ALA A 227 -0.88 -18.39 -12.55
C ALA A 227 -0.10 -18.15 -13.84
N ASP A 228 0.70 -17.09 -13.92
CA ASP A 228 1.47 -16.75 -15.11
C ASP A 228 2.58 -17.78 -15.39
N VAL A 229 3.34 -18.19 -14.36
CA VAL A 229 4.40 -19.21 -14.51
C VAL A 229 3.84 -20.61 -14.77
N SER A 230 2.57 -20.88 -14.43
CA SER A 230 1.93 -22.16 -14.79
C SER A 230 1.85 -22.37 -16.30
N LEU A 231 1.88 -21.29 -17.10
CA LEU A 231 1.87 -21.37 -18.56
C LEU A 231 3.17 -21.92 -19.16
N TYR A 232 4.25 -22.03 -18.39
CA TYR A 232 5.43 -22.74 -18.88
C TYR A 232 5.17 -24.24 -19.03
N PHE A 233 4.21 -24.80 -18.30
CA PHE A 233 3.94 -26.23 -18.26
C PHE A 233 2.97 -26.64 -19.36
N SER A 234 3.14 -27.86 -19.88
CA SER A 234 2.25 -28.39 -20.92
C SER A 234 0.78 -28.51 -20.46
N ASP A 235 0.57 -28.76 -19.17
CA ASP A 235 -0.75 -28.74 -18.54
C ASP A 235 -0.70 -27.84 -17.29
N PRO A 236 -1.05 -26.54 -17.43
CA PRO A 236 -1.01 -25.59 -16.33
C PRO A 236 -1.85 -26.02 -15.12
N PHE A 237 -3.00 -26.67 -15.37
CA PHE A 237 -3.89 -27.11 -14.30
C PHE A 237 -3.33 -28.29 -13.52
N ALA A 238 -2.78 -29.30 -14.20
CA ALA A 238 -2.15 -30.43 -13.52
C ALA A 238 -0.95 -29.98 -12.67
N PHE A 239 -0.13 -29.06 -13.19
CA PHE A 239 0.95 -28.47 -12.40
C PHE A 239 0.43 -27.75 -11.13
N LEU A 240 -0.62 -26.94 -11.27
CA LEU A 240 -1.20 -26.22 -10.13
C LEU A 240 -1.80 -27.19 -9.10
N GLU A 241 -2.58 -28.19 -9.54
CA GLU A 241 -3.26 -29.16 -8.68
C GLU A 241 -2.29 -30.11 -7.98
N GLU A 242 -1.34 -30.67 -8.71
CA GLU A 242 -0.50 -31.78 -8.23
C GLU A 242 0.82 -31.29 -7.59
N THR A 243 1.32 -30.12 -8.01
CA THR A 243 2.66 -29.64 -7.59
C THR A 243 2.60 -28.35 -6.78
N ALA A 244 1.96 -27.30 -7.29
CA ALA A 244 2.06 -25.97 -6.69
C ALA A 244 1.15 -25.83 -5.46
N LEU A 245 -0.17 -25.96 -5.62
CA LEU A 245 -1.16 -25.73 -4.55
C LEU A 245 -0.92 -26.60 -3.29
N PRO A 246 -0.52 -27.88 -3.38
CA PRO A 246 -0.23 -28.68 -2.20
C PRO A 246 0.84 -28.07 -1.28
N LYS A 247 1.81 -27.33 -1.81
CA LYS A 247 2.87 -26.68 -1.01
C LYS A 247 2.37 -25.52 -0.16
N PHE A 248 1.26 -24.92 -0.57
CA PHE A 248 0.61 -23.81 0.13
C PHE A 248 -0.39 -24.31 1.18
N ARG A 249 -0.77 -25.59 1.15
CA ARG A 249 -1.70 -26.17 2.13
C ARG A 249 -1.04 -26.19 3.51
N GLY A 250 -1.56 -25.38 4.43
CA GLY A 250 -1.10 -25.31 5.83
C GLY A 250 -0.29 -24.06 6.17
N MET A 251 0.01 -23.19 5.19
CA MET A 251 0.51 -21.85 5.51
C MET A 251 -0.64 -20.98 6.04
N SER A 252 -0.37 -20.16 7.05
CA SER A 252 -1.31 -19.17 7.57
C SER A 252 -1.50 -18.01 6.57
N ASN A 253 -2.69 -17.41 6.57
CA ASN A 253 -2.99 -16.13 5.90
C ASN A 253 -2.83 -16.10 4.36
N LEU A 254 -3.10 -17.22 3.67
CA LEU A 254 -3.03 -17.27 2.21
C LEU A 254 -4.29 -16.79 1.47
N LEU A 255 -5.19 -16.08 2.15
CA LEU A 255 -6.47 -15.69 1.55
C LEU A 255 -6.28 -14.79 0.31
N ALA A 256 -5.51 -13.72 0.46
CA ALA A 256 -5.23 -12.80 -0.64
C ALA A 256 -4.47 -13.47 -1.79
N PHE A 257 -3.53 -14.37 -1.48
CA PHE A 257 -2.80 -15.17 -2.46
C PHE A 257 -3.75 -15.99 -3.33
N HIS A 258 -4.64 -16.78 -2.74
CA HIS A 258 -5.55 -17.66 -3.49
C HIS A 258 -6.58 -16.86 -4.30
N LEU A 259 -7.10 -15.75 -3.74
CA LEU A 259 -8.03 -14.89 -4.48
C LEU A 259 -7.37 -14.28 -5.72
N LYS A 260 -6.11 -13.83 -5.60
CA LYS A 260 -5.31 -13.31 -6.72
C LYS A 260 -5.00 -14.38 -7.76
N LEU A 261 -4.62 -15.58 -7.32
CA LEU A 261 -4.40 -16.75 -8.19
C LEU A 261 -5.65 -17.07 -9.02
N LEU A 262 -6.80 -17.25 -8.38
CA LEU A 262 -8.05 -17.61 -9.06
C LEU A 262 -8.50 -16.51 -10.03
N ASN A 263 -8.37 -15.24 -9.64
CA ASN A 263 -8.69 -14.12 -10.52
C ASN A 263 -7.75 -14.06 -11.74
N GLN A 264 -6.45 -14.31 -11.56
CA GLN A 264 -5.51 -14.32 -12.69
C GLN A 264 -5.74 -15.52 -13.61
N LEU A 265 -6.02 -16.70 -13.06
CA LEU A 265 -6.38 -17.88 -13.86
C LEU A 265 -7.64 -17.64 -14.70
N TRP A 266 -8.63 -16.92 -14.18
CA TRP A 266 -9.79 -16.49 -14.96
C TRP A 266 -9.37 -15.61 -16.15
N ASN A 267 -8.51 -14.61 -15.91
CA ASN A 267 -8.03 -13.72 -16.96
C ASN A 267 -7.25 -14.48 -18.03
N LEU A 268 -6.35 -15.38 -17.62
CA LEU A 268 -5.60 -16.24 -18.53
C LEU A 268 -6.51 -17.19 -19.30
N LYS A 269 -7.57 -17.72 -18.66
CA LYS A 269 -8.55 -18.55 -19.35
C LYS A 269 -9.29 -17.77 -20.44
N VAL A 270 -9.63 -16.50 -20.20
CA VAL A 270 -10.25 -15.62 -21.21
C VAL A 270 -9.26 -15.25 -22.32
N LYS A 271 -8.02 -14.89 -21.96
CA LYS A 271 -7.00 -14.40 -22.88
C LYS A 271 -6.34 -15.50 -23.71
N GLU A 272 -5.85 -16.54 -23.04
CA GLU A 272 -5.12 -17.65 -23.66
C GLU A 272 -6.04 -18.80 -24.08
N GLY A 273 -7.33 -18.75 -23.78
CA GLY A 273 -8.31 -19.76 -24.19
C GLY A 273 -8.10 -21.11 -23.49
N LEU A 274 -7.80 -21.09 -22.19
CA LEU A 274 -7.59 -22.29 -21.39
C LEU A 274 -8.89 -23.14 -21.27
N PRO A 275 -8.79 -24.47 -21.13
CA PRO A 275 -9.97 -25.35 -21.01
C PRO A 275 -10.92 -25.01 -19.85
N GLU A 276 -12.17 -24.65 -20.18
CA GLU A 276 -13.21 -24.28 -19.21
C GLU A 276 -13.48 -25.36 -18.15
N LYS A 277 -13.49 -26.63 -18.55
CA LYS A 277 -13.76 -27.74 -17.62
C LYS A 277 -12.69 -27.86 -16.55
N LYS A 278 -11.41 -27.78 -16.93
CA LYS A 278 -10.27 -27.88 -15.99
C LYS A 278 -10.22 -26.65 -15.08
N TYR A 279 -10.39 -25.46 -15.64
CA TYR A 279 -10.50 -24.24 -14.83
C TYR A 279 -11.65 -24.32 -13.82
N SER A 280 -12.84 -24.75 -14.25
CA SER A 280 -14.00 -24.84 -13.35
C SER A 280 -13.81 -25.86 -12.24
N HIS A 281 -13.13 -26.98 -12.50
CA HIS A 281 -12.75 -27.95 -11.50
C HIS A 281 -11.82 -27.34 -10.44
N LEU A 282 -10.66 -26.84 -10.88
CA LEU A 282 -9.66 -26.22 -10.00
C LEU A 282 -10.23 -25.07 -9.19
N PHE A 283 -11.03 -24.21 -9.84
CA PHE A 283 -11.67 -23.07 -9.19
C PHE A 283 -12.57 -23.53 -8.05
N LYS A 284 -13.40 -24.54 -8.26
CA LYS A 284 -14.33 -25.06 -7.25
C LYS A 284 -13.60 -25.71 -6.08
N GLU A 285 -12.63 -26.58 -6.36
CA GLU A 285 -11.86 -27.25 -5.30
C GLU A 285 -11.08 -26.25 -4.46
N THR A 286 -10.37 -25.32 -5.12
CA THR A 286 -9.60 -24.28 -4.41
C THR A 286 -10.52 -23.35 -3.63
N SER A 287 -11.66 -22.95 -4.20
CA SER A 287 -12.63 -22.10 -3.50
C SER A 287 -13.21 -22.79 -2.27
N ARG A 288 -13.57 -24.07 -2.37
CA ARG A 288 -14.11 -24.85 -1.24
C ARG A 288 -13.10 -24.91 -0.10
N TRP A 289 -11.88 -25.34 -0.40
CA TRP A 289 -10.81 -25.38 0.58
C TRP A 289 -10.59 -23.99 1.21
N LEU A 290 -10.52 -22.93 0.39
CA LEU A 290 -10.35 -21.56 0.85
C LEU A 290 -11.46 -21.12 1.80
N ILE A 291 -12.72 -21.38 1.45
CA ILE A 291 -13.89 -21.03 2.27
C ILE A 291 -13.85 -21.76 3.63
N GLU A 292 -13.43 -23.03 3.63
CA GLU A 292 -13.35 -23.86 4.83
C GLU A 292 -12.22 -23.44 5.77
N THR A 293 -11.08 -22.97 5.23
CA THR A 293 -9.89 -22.67 6.03
C THR A 293 -9.63 -21.20 6.31
N ALA A 294 -10.17 -20.27 5.50
CA ALA A 294 -9.84 -18.86 5.60
C ALA A 294 -10.55 -18.14 6.75
N ASP A 295 -9.95 -17.04 7.21
CA ASP A 295 -10.59 -16.04 8.06
C ASP A 295 -10.81 -14.77 7.23
N PHE A 296 -12.03 -14.57 6.73
CA PHE A 296 -12.32 -13.41 5.87
C PHE A 296 -12.31 -12.09 6.65
N ALA A 297 -12.35 -12.12 7.99
CA ALA A 297 -12.27 -10.93 8.80
C ALA A 297 -10.87 -10.30 8.83
N GLN A 298 -9.84 -11.06 8.43
CA GLN A 298 -8.47 -10.57 8.31
C GLN A 298 -8.15 -9.98 6.93
N LEU A 299 -9.12 -10.02 6.00
CA LEU A 299 -8.93 -9.50 4.64
C LEU A 299 -8.93 -7.97 4.65
N SER A 300 -7.93 -7.35 4.03
CA SER A 300 -7.83 -5.89 3.90
C SER A 300 -8.01 -5.47 2.44
N GLY A 301 -8.69 -4.37 2.20
CA GLY A 301 -8.84 -3.76 0.88
C GLY A 301 -7.70 -2.79 0.59
N GLU A 302 -7.15 -2.76 -0.62
CA GLU A 302 -6.01 -1.88 -1.00
C GLU A 302 -6.21 -0.36 -0.72
N LYS A 303 -7.45 0.08 -0.48
CA LYS A 303 -7.80 1.47 -0.13
C LYS A 303 -7.76 1.76 1.37
N SER A 304 -7.64 0.74 2.22
CA SER A 304 -7.35 0.92 3.64
C SER A 304 -5.92 1.42 3.77
N LYS A 305 -5.69 2.48 4.55
CA LYS A 305 -4.32 2.91 4.86
C LYS A 305 -3.69 1.85 5.75
N ALA A 306 -3.10 0.80 5.17
CA ALA A 306 -2.35 -0.20 5.91
C ALA A 306 -1.23 0.51 6.70
N VAL A 307 -1.20 0.29 8.01
CA VAL A 307 -0.22 0.89 8.91
C VAL A 307 1.00 -0.03 9.04
N ASN A 308 0.86 -1.32 8.67
CA ASN A 308 1.89 -2.35 8.85
C ASN A 308 2.18 -3.18 7.58
N GLN A 309 3.38 -3.73 7.49
CA GLN A 309 3.85 -4.54 6.36
C GLN A 309 3.10 -5.90 6.22
N ASP A 310 2.66 -6.49 7.33
CA ASP A 310 1.85 -7.73 7.36
C ASP A 310 0.42 -7.51 6.81
N GLU A 311 -0.11 -6.28 6.84
CA GLU A 311 -1.42 -5.94 6.27
C GLU A 311 -1.35 -5.90 4.73
N LEU A 312 -0.19 -5.55 4.17
CA LEU A 312 0.04 -5.48 2.72
C LEU A 312 -0.07 -6.85 2.05
N GLU A 313 0.30 -7.93 2.75
CA GLU A 313 0.18 -9.30 2.25
C GLU A 313 -1.29 -9.73 2.08
N ASN A 314 -2.19 -9.16 2.88
CA ASN A 314 -3.62 -9.43 2.85
C ASN A 314 -4.43 -8.46 1.97
N GLU A 315 -3.78 -7.52 1.28
CA GLU A 315 -4.47 -6.54 0.45
C GLU A 315 -5.09 -7.18 -0.81
N VAL A 316 -6.39 -6.98 -0.97
CA VAL A 316 -7.15 -7.41 -2.14
C VAL A 316 -7.95 -6.25 -2.71
N LYS A 317 -7.91 -6.09 -4.04
CA LYS A 317 -8.76 -5.12 -4.75
C LYS A 317 -10.22 -5.56 -4.68
N ASP A 318 -11.13 -4.61 -4.52
CA ASP A 318 -12.58 -4.86 -4.56
C ASP A 318 -13.03 -5.64 -5.81
N VAL A 319 -12.39 -5.37 -6.95
CA VAL A 319 -12.63 -6.11 -8.21
C VAL A 319 -12.26 -7.60 -8.11
N VAL A 320 -11.20 -7.96 -7.37
CA VAL A 320 -10.78 -9.37 -7.22
C VAL A 320 -11.81 -10.13 -6.39
N MET A 321 -12.26 -9.55 -5.28
CA MET A 321 -13.29 -10.17 -4.44
C MET A 321 -14.64 -10.27 -5.16
N THR A 322 -14.99 -9.24 -5.94
CA THR A 322 -16.17 -9.24 -6.80
C THR A 322 -16.10 -10.33 -7.85
N ASN A 323 -14.98 -10.44 -8.57
CA ASN A 323 -14.79 -11.47 -9.58
C ASN A 323 -14.83 -12.87 -8.97
N PHE A 324 -14.31 -13.06 -7.77
CA PHE A 324 -14.38 -14.31 -7.04
C PHE A 324 -15.84 -14.74 -6.81
N LEU A 325 -16.67 -13.87 -6.22
CA LEU A 325 -18.08 -14.19 -5.98
C LEU A 325 -18.88 -14.36 -7.28
N VAL A 326 -18.64 -13.52 -8.29
CA VAL A 326 -19.26 -13.67 -9.61
C VAL A 326 -18.92 -15.02 -10.23
N ASN A 327 -17.66 -15.47 -10.12
CA ASN A 327 -17.25 -16.79 -10.62
C ASN A 327 -17.86 -17.94 -9.81
N LEU A 328 -18.07 -17.77 -8.50
CA LEU A 328 -18.81 -18.71 -7.66
C LEU A 328 -20.27 -18.83 -8.10
N ILE A 329 -20.96 -17.71 -8.32
CA ILE A 329 -22.36 -17.68 -8.77
C ILE A 329 -22.49 -18.41 -10.11
N ASN A 330 -21.62 -18.10 -11.08
CA ASN A 330 -21.67 -18.71 -12.42
C ASN A 330 -21.39 -20.23 -12.42
N ARG A 331 -20.77 -20.78 -11.36
CA ARG A 331 -20.28 -22.17 -11.32
C ARG A 331 -20.97 -23.05 -10.28
N SER A 332 -21.70 -22.44 -9.36
CA SER A 332 -22.45 -23.18 -8.35
C SER A 332 -23.62 -23.90 -9.00
N THR A 333 -23.90 -25.10 -8.52
CA THR A 333 -25.03 -25.93 -8.99
C THR A 333 -25.74 -26.50 -7.78
N ASN A 334 -26.98 -26.98 -7.92
CA ASN A 334 -27.74 -27.53 -6.79
C ASN A 334 -27.04 -28.72 -6.10
N SER A 335 -26.24 -29.50 -6.83
CA SER A 335 -25.46 -30.62 -6.28
C SER A 335 -24.10 -30.21 -5.73
N ASP A 336 -23.65 -28.99 -5.99
CA ASP A 336 -22.32 -28.48 -5.66
C ASP A 336 -22.41 -26.95 -5.47
N ASP A 337 -23.04 -26.57 -4.37
CA ASP A 337 -23.43 -25.18 -4.05
C ASP A 337 -22.33 -24.49 -3.24
N VAL A 338 -21.28 -24.08 -3.95
CA VAL A 338 -20.12 -23.39 -3.33
C VAL A 338 -20.48 -21.95 -2.94
N VAL A 339 -21.44 -21.31 -3.62
CA VAL A 339 -21.88 -19.94 -3.28
C VAL A 339 -22.59 -19.90 -1.92
N SER A 340 -23.41 -20.89 -1.59
CA SER A 340 -24.05 -20.96 -0.26
C SER A 340 -23.04 -21.23 0.86
N LEU A 341 -21.97 -22.01 0.59
CA LEU A 341 -20.87 -22.19 1.54
C LEU A 341 -20.14 -20.87 1.79
N PHE A 342 -19.82 -20.14 0.72
CA PHE A 342 -19.21 -18.82 0.81
C PHE A 342 -20.10 -17.84 1.59
N ALA A 343 -21.39 -17.77 1.26
CA ALA A 343 -22.35 -16.92 1.96
C ALA A 343 -22.38 -17.22 3.46
N SER A 344 -22.50 -18.50 3.83
CA SER A 344 -22.51 -18.94 5.23
C SER A 344 -21.23 -18.55 5.97
N LYS A 345 -20.08 -18.67 5.30
CA LYS A 345 -18.78 -18.29 5.86
C LYS A 345 -18.68 -16.78 6.10
N ILE A 346 -19.10 -15.97 5.13
CA ILE A 346 -19.12 -14.51 5.31
C ILE A 346 -20.10 -14.10 6.40
N VAL A 347 -21.26 -14.72 6.50
CA VAL A 347 -22.23 -14.46 7.60
C VAL A 347 -21.57 -14.70 8.96
N ALA A 348 -20.78 -15.76 9.10
CA ALA A 348 -20.06 -16.07 10.34
C ALA A 348 -18.93 -15.06 10.65
N ASP A 349 -18.22 -14.60 9.62
CA ASP A 349 -17.08 -13.68 9.78
C ASP A 349 -17.49 -12.20 9.86
N ALA A 350 -18.65 -11.83 9.30
CA ALA A 350 -19.11 -10.44 9.16
C ALA A 350 -19.11 -9.62 10.45
N PRO A 351 -19.53 -10.14 11.62
CA PRO A 351 -19.47 -9.38 12.88
C PRO A 351 -18.05 -8.93 13.27
N ARG A 352 -17.01 -9.58 12.75
CA ARG A 352 -15.60 -9.25 13.01
C ARG A 352 -14.98 -8.31 11.97
N PHE A 353 -15.73 -7.92 10.93
CA PHE A 353 -15.20 -7.03 9.89
C PHE A 353 -14.93 -5.63 10.43
N GLN A 354 -13.77 -5.09 10.06
CA GLN A 354 -13.40 -3.74 10.46
C GLN A 354 -14.22 -2.70 9.68
N ALA A 355 -14.46 -1.56 10.33
CA ALA A 355 -15.23 -0.46 9.77
C ALA A 355 -14.67 0.07 8.44
N THR A 356 -13.35 0.13 8.30
CA THR A 356 -12.69 0.55 7.06
C THR A 356 -12.95 -0.43 5.92
N GLU A 357 -12.79 -1.73 6.19
CA GLU A 357 -12.93 -2.80 5.20
C GLU A 357 -14.37 -2.99 4.74
N LEU A 358 -15.33 -2.75 5.64
CA LEU A 358 -16.74 -2.69 5.27
C LEU A 358 -16.97 -1.69 4.15
N LEU A 359 -16.41 -0.48 4.25
CA LEU A 359 -16.59 0.57 3.25
C LEU A 359 -15.79 0.32 1.97
N THR A 360 -14.55 -0.16 2.07
CA THR A 360 -13.58 -0.22 0.95
C THR A 360 -13.68 -1.52 0.15
N LEU A 361 -14.09 -2.62 0.78
CA LEU A 361 -14.08 -3.96 0.20
C LEU A 361 -15.48 -4.59 0.14
N TRP A 362 -16.21 -4.62 1.25
CA TRP A 362 -17.45 -5.40 1.36
C TRP A 362 -18.68 -4.69 0.79
N MET A 363 -18.83 -3.38 0.96
CA MET A 363 -19.93 -2.63 0.36
C MET A 363 -19.86 -2.59 -1.18
N PRO A 364 -18.68 -2.37 -1.81
CA PRO A 364 -18.54 -2.55 -3.26
C PRO A 364 -19.00 -3.93 -3.77
N LEU A 365 -18.69 -5.00 -3.02
CA LEU A 365 -19.12 -6.35 -3.34
C LEU A 365 -20.66 -6.43 -3.40
N LEU A 366 -21.37 -5.88 -2.40
CA LEU A 366 -22.83 -5.89 -2.34
C LEU A 366 -23.46 -5.29 -3.61
N TYR A 367 -22.98 -4.13 -4.08
CA TYR A 367 -23.52 -3.50 -5.29
C TYR A 367 -23.31 -4.34 -6.55
N LYS A 368 -22.12 -4.95 -6.65
CA LYS A 368 -21.76 -5.75 -7.83
C LYS A 368 -22.53 -7.06 -7.86
N VAL A 369 -22.76 -7.67 -6.69
CA VAL A 369 -23.61 -8.85 -6.55
C VAL A 369 -25.04 -8.52 -6.97
N HIS A 370 -25.63 -7.46 -6.42
CA HIS A 370 -26.96 -7.00 -6.80
C HIS A 370 -27.11 -6.86 -8.32
N GLY A 371 -26.20 -6.12 -8.97
CA GLY A 371 -26.22 -5.96 -10.41
C GLY A 371 -26.08 -7.27 -11.18
N LYS A 372 -25.24 -8.20 -10.69
CA LYS A 372 -25.06 -9.53 -11.30
C LYS A 372 -26.31 -10.40 -11.18
N LEU A 373 -26.95 -10.44 -10.02
CA LEU A 373 -28.17 -11.22 -9.79
C LEU A 373 -29.30 -10.77 -10.72
N ILE A 374 -29.49 -9.45 -10.87
CA ILE A 374 -30.48 -8.90 -11.81
C ILE A 374 -30.15 -9.28 -13.26
N ASN A 375 -28.90 -9.09 -13.68
CA ASN A 375 -28.48 -9.38 -15.05
C ASN A 375 -28.69 -10.86 -15.42
N ASP A 376 -28.47 -11.76 -14.47
CA ASP A 376 -28.65 -13.20 -14.65
C ASP A 376 -30.08 -13.69 -14.38
N LYS A 377 -30.99 -12.79 -13.99
CA LYS A 377 -32.37 -13.10 -13.58
C LYS A 377 -32.44 -14.09 -12.41
N ILE A 378 -31.46 -14.02 -11.51
CA ILE A 378 -31.45 -14.79 -10.27
C ILE A 378 -32.33 -14.04 -9.25
N PRO A 379 -33.31 -14.72 -8.62
CA PRO A 379 -34.18 -14.08 -7.63
C PRO A 379 -33.39 -13.49 -6.46
N LEU A 380 -33.62 -12.19 -6.16
CA LEU A 380 -32.93 -11.49 -5.07
C LEU A 380 -33.30 -12.02 -3.69
N ASP A 381 -34.45 -12.67 -3.57
CA ASP A 381 -34.96 -13.33 -2.37
C ASP A 381 -34.42 -14.75 -2.17
N THR A 382 -33.43 -15.17 -2.97
CA THR A 382 -32.76 -16.46 -2.74
C THR A 382 -32.06 -16.44 -1.38
N PRO A 383 -32.29 -17.45 -0.50
CA PRO A 383 -31.87 -17.41 0.90
C PRO A 383 -30.38 -17.12 1.14
N CYS A 384 -29.47 -17.67 0.32
CA CYS A 384 -28.04 -17.46 0.52
C CYS A 384 -27.59 -16.01 0.25
N TYR A 385 -28.18 -15.34 -0.76
CA TYR A 385 -27.89 -13.93 -1.04
C TYR A 385 -28.52 -13.02 0.01
N GLN A 386 -29.73 -13.38 0.48
CA GLN A 386 -30.35 -12.63 1.57
C GLN A 386 -29.50 -12.67 2.83
N GLN A 387 -29.09 -13.87 3.26
CA GLN A 387 -28.24 -14.02 4.44
C GLN A 387 -26.92 -13.26 4.31
N LEU A 388 -26.25 -13.38 3.16
CA LEU A 388 -25.01 -12.66 2.87
C LEU A 388 -25.20 -11.14 2.96
N CYS A 389 -26.18 -10.59 2.24
CA CYS A 389 -26.43 -9.16 2.19
C CYS A 389 -26.88 -8.61 3.55
N SER A 390 -27.79 -9.30 4.24
CA SER A 390 -28.22 -8.93 5.60
C SER A 390 -27.08 -8.90 6.60
N ALA A 391 -26.18 -9.90 6.58
CA ALA A 391 -25.04 -9.92 7.48
C ALA A 391 -24.06 -8.76 7.22
N LEU A 392 -23.82 -8.42 5.94
CA LEU A 392 -22.99 -7.27 5.57
C LEU A 392 -23.62 -5.93 6.00
N VAL A 393 -24.92 -5.75 5.77
CA VAL A 393 -25.63 -4.53 6.18
C VAL A 393 -25.68 -4.40 7.69
N LYS A 394 -25.93 -5.50 8.40
CA LYS A 394 -25.90 -5.53 9.86
C LYS A 394 -24.52 -5.18 10.40
N SER A 395 -23.47 -5.78 9.85
CA SER A 395 -22.09 -5.45 10.22
C SER A 395 -21.73 -3.99 9.92
N LEU A 396 -22.21 -3.41 8.81
CA LEU A 396 -22.07 -1.98 8.53
C LEU A 396 -22.71 -1.11 9.64
N ILE A 397 -23.90 -1.48 10.10
CA ILE A 397 -24.61 -0.75 11.16
C ILE A 397 -23.87 -0.93 12.49
N ASP A 398 -23.53 -2.16 12.86
CA ASP A 398 -22.97 -2.49 14.17
C ASP A 398 -21.51 -1.99 14.30
N ASN A 399 -20.68 -2.19 13.27
CA ASN A 399 -19.24 -1.95 13.35
C ASN A 399 -18.80 -0.59 12.79
N PHE A 400 -19.48 -0.05 11.77
CA PHE A 400 -19.14 1.27 11.22
C PHE A 400 -19.99 2.39 11.81
N VAL A 401 -21.32 2.25 11.85
CA VAL A 401 -22.17 3.30 12.45
C VAL A 401 -22.00 3.31 13.97
N GLY A 402 -22.18 2.14 14.59
CA GLY A 402 -22.11 1.94 16.03
C GLY A 402 -23.29 2.57 16.79
N PRO A 403 -23.34 2.37 18.12
CA PRO A 403 -24.38 2.95 18.95
C PRO A 403 -24.31 4.48 18.97
N ALA A 404 -25.45 5.12 19.22
CA ALA A 404 -25.50 6.56 19.43
C ALA A 404 -24.60 6.97 20.61
N PRO A 405 -23.79 8.04 20.48
CA PRO A 405 -22.95 8.51 21.58
C PRO A 405 -23.79 8.89 22.79
N VAL A 406 -23.35 8.44 23.98
CA VAL A 406 -23.94 8.87 25.26
C VAL A 406 -23.02 9.92 25.87
N ASP A 407 -23.58 11.00 26.40
CA ASP A 407 -22.79 12.00 27.12
C ASP A 407 -22.39 11.41 28.49
N THR A 408 -21.11 11.06 28.63
CA THR A 408 -20.55 10.44 29.83
C THR A 408 -19.71 11.41 30.66
N GLU A 409 -19.58 12.66 30.20
CA GLU A 409 -18.86 13.69 30.94
C GLU A 409 -19.71 14.28 32.05
N SER A 410 -19.03 14.77 33.10
CA SER A 410 -19.69 15.47 34.20
C SER A 410 -20.47 16.68 33.68
N GLN A 411 -21.78 16.67 33.94
CA GLN A 411 -22.66 17.80 33.59
C GLN A 411 -22.56 18.93 34.62
N ALA A 412 -21.59 18.90 35.54
CA ALA A 412 -21.38 20.00 36.47
C ALA A 412 -20.97 21.27 35.70
N ARG A 413 -21.51 22.41 36.12
CA ARG A 413 -21.21 23.74 35.58
C ARG A 413 -20.81 24.67 36.72
N GLY A 414 -20.15 25.78 36.39
CA GLY A 414 -19.88 26.85 37.35
C GLY A 414 -21.17 27.42 37.94
N SER A 415 -21.06 28.09 39.08
CA SER A 415 -22.19 28.75 39.76
C SER A 415 -22.32 30.23 39.35
N VAL A 416 -23.55 30.74 39.35
CA VAL A 416 -23.82 32.19 39.30
C VAL A 416 -23.56 32.84 40.66
N SER A 417 -23.19 34.11 40.69
CA SER A 417 -22.81 34.84 41.91
C SER A 417 -24.00 35.42 42.69
N CYS A 418 -25.18 35.52 42.08
CA CYS A 418 -26.40 35.98 42.73
C CYS A 418 -26.85 35.03 43.85
N SER A 419 -27.21 35.59 45.01
CA SER A 419 -27.63 34.85 46.20
C SER A 419 -29.17 34.79 46.39
N CYS A 420 -29.95 35.09 45.35
CA CYS A 420 -31.40 34.98 45.45
C CYS A 420 -31.85 33.51 45.54
N VAL A 421 -33.08 33.28 45.99
CA VAL A 421 -33.63 31.92 46.19
C VAL A 421 -33.56 31.09 44.89
N TYR A 422 -33.91 31.70 43.76
CA TYR A 422 -33.93 31.02 42.46
C TYR A 422 -32.52 30.75 41.91
N CYS A 423 -31.56 31.65 42.13
CA CYS A 423 -30.16 31.42 41.75
C CYS A 423 -29.49 30.34 42.60
N THR A 424 -29.92 30.18 43.86
CA THR A 424 -29.47 29.08 44.72
C THR A 424 -29.94 27.73 44.16
N GLN A 425 -31.22 27.64 43.79
CA GLN A 425 -31.79 26.44 43.15
C GLN A 425 -31.16 26.15 41.78
N LEU A 426 -30.88 27.20 40.99
CA LEU A 426 -30.12 27.08 39.75
C LEU A 426 -28.70 26.54 40.01
N ASN A 427 -28.00 27.04 41.02
CA ASN A 427 -26.64 26.59 41.36
C ASN A 427 -26.62 25.13 41.85
N GLU A 428 -27.62 24.70 42.60
CA GLU A 428 -27.80 23.28 42.96
C GLU A 428 -27.96 22.40 41.70
N PHE A 429 -28.82 22.82 40.77
CA PHE A 429 -28.96 22.15 39.48
C PHE A 429 -27.66 22.15 38.67
N LEU A 430 -26.96 23.27 38.57
CA LEU A 430 -25.70 23.40 37.82
C LEU A 430 -24.59 22.53 38.42
N ALA A 431 -24.53 22.40 39.75
CA ALA A 431 -23.56 21.56 40.43
C ALA A 431 -23.83 20.05 40.30
N ASP A 432 -25.09 19.65 40.08
CA ASP A 432 -25.45 18.24 39.91
C ASP A 432 -24.88 17.66 38.60
N SER A 433 -23.85 16.82 38.72
CA SER A 433 -23.20 16.15 37.59
C SER A 433 -24.09 15.13 36.87
N SER A 434 -25.19 14.68 37.48
CA SER A 434 -26.08 13.66 36.95
C SER A 434 -27.29 14.22 36.20
N GLN A 435 -27.56 15.53 36.32
CA GLN A 435 -28.70 16.18 35.69
C GLN A 435 -28.26 17.10 34.55
N SER A 436 -28.75 16.82 33.34
CA SER A 436 -28.63 17.70 32.16
C SER A 436 -29.86 18.59 31.97
N VAL A 437 -31.00 18.19 32.54
CA VAL A 437 -32.30 18.88 32.44
C VAL A 437 -32.92 18.99 33.83
N GLY A 438 -33.45 20.17 34.15
CA GLY A 438 -34.14 20.45 35.40
C GLY A 438 -35.32 21.39 35.18
N THR A 439 -36.24 21.47 36.14
CA THR A 439 -37.42 22.34 36.03
C THR A 439 -37.58 23.19 37.28
N LEU A 440 -37.83 24.49 37.11
CA LEU A 440 -38.17 25.41 38.20
C LEU A 440 -39.53 26.07 37.97
N PRO A 441 -40.43 26.09 38.97
CA PRO A 441 -41.72 26.76 38.88
C PRO A 441 -41.54 28.27 39.11
N ILE A 442 -41.14 29.00 38.06
CA ILE A 442 -40.87 30.44 38.13
C ILE A 442 -41.61 31.22 37.04
N VAL A 443 -42.09 32.41 37.41
CA VAL A 443 -42.78 33.33 36.51
C VAL A 443 -41.78 34.09 35.62
N ARG A 444 -42.29 34.86 34.65
CA ARG A 444 -41.50 35.41 33.54
C ARG A 444 -40.33 36.30 33.99
N THR A 445 -40.56 37.17 34.96
CA THR A 445 -39.57 38.13 35.47
C THR A 445 -38.35 37.44 36.07
N GLU A 446 -38.57 36.39 36.84
CA GLU A 446 -37.55 35.58 37.50
C GLU A 446 -36.78 34.73 36.47
N ARG A 447 -37.47 34.25 35.42
CA ARG A 447 -36.80 33.57 34.29
C ARG A 447 -35.86 34.51 33.54
N GLU A 448 -36.27 35.75 33.29
CA GLU A 448 -35.43 36.75 32.64
C GLU A 448 -34.19 37.06 33.50
N HIS A 449 -34.36 37.16 34.83
CA HIS A 449 -33.24 37.27 35.78
C HIS A 449 -32.26 36.09 35.67
N LEU A 450 -32.72 34.84 35.69
CA LEU A 450 -31.83 33.67 35.57
C LEU A 450 -31.07 33.66 34.23
N LYS A 451 -31.70 34.07 33.13
CA LYS A 451 -31.04 34.20 31.82
C LYS A 451 -29.91 35.22 31.84
N ASP A 452 -30.14 36.37 32.49
CA ASP A 452 -29.14 37.43 32.57
C ASP A 452 -27.94 36.99 33.43
N GLU A 453 -28.18 36.32 34.55
CA GLU A 453 -27.11 35.77 35.41
C GLU A 453 -26.28 34.69 34.70
N LEU A 454 -26.93 33.75 34.01
CA LEU A 454 -26.25 32.71 33.22
C LEU A 454 -25.38 33.32 32.11
N LYS A 455 -25.90 34.34 31.42
CA LYS A 455 -25.17 35.06 30.38
C LYS A 455 -23.99 35.86 30.95
N SER A 456 -24.18 36.51 32.10
CA SER A 456 -23.13 37.27 32.80
C SER A 456 -21.98 36.36 33.25
N ALA A 457 -22.32 35.18 33.77
CA ALA A 457 -21.35 34.18 34.23
C ALA A 457 -20.72 33.36 33.08
N GLY A 458 -21.23 33.47 31.85
CA GLY A 458 -20.77 32.69 30.70
C GLY A 458 -21.03 31.19 30.85
N ILE A 459 -22.13 30.81 31.51
CA ILE A 459 -22.49 29.41 31.76
C ILE A 459 -23.42 28.93 30.64
N ASP A 460 -23.03 27.84 29.99
CA ASP A 460 -23.80 27.22 28.90
C ASP A 460 -25.01 26.42 29.43
N CYS A 461 -26.03 27.14 29.91
CA CYS A 461 -27.33 26.62 30.33
C CYS A 461 -28.44 27.48 29.71
N LYS A 462 -29.46 26.83 29.14
CA LYS A 462 -30.66 27.50 28.58
C LYS A 462 -31.81 27.45 29.58
N CYS A 463 -32.62 28.50 29.61
CA CYS A 463 -33.87 28.56 30.36
C CYS A 463 -35.04 28.85 29.41
N GLU A 464 -36.00 27.95 29.30
CA GLU A 464 -37.13 28.06 28.36
C GLU A 464 -38.47 27.89 29.07
N ALA A 465 -39.53 28.47 28.50
CA ALA A 465 -40.89 28.30 29.01
C ALA A 465 -41.41 26.92 28.65
N VAL A 466 -41.96 26.17 29.61
CA VAL A 466 -42.73 24.96 29.29
C VAL A 466 -44.15 25.39 28.89
N PRO A 467 -44.70 24.93 27.74
CA PRO A 467 -46.09 25.19 27.36
C PRO A 467 -47.06 24.52 28.35
N GLY A 468 -47.94 25.30 29.00
CA GLY A 468 -48.97 24.79 29.91
C GLY A 468 -49.55 25.86 30.84
N ASP A 469 -50.55 25.47 31.65
CA ASP A 469 -51.29 26.36 32.56
C ASP A 469 -50.49 26.81 33.80
N SER A 470 -49.31 26.21 34.04
CA SER A 470 -48.44 26.54 35.18
C SER A 470 -47.10 27.13 34.71
N PRO A 471 -46.61 28.23 35.32
CA PRO A 471 -45.36 28.87 34.93
C PRO A 471 -44.15 28.02 35.35
N CYS A 472 -43.81 27.04 34.52
CA CYS A 472 -42.60 26.23 34.67
C CYS A 472 -41.53 26.68 33.67
N THR A 473 -40.28 26.70 34.13
CA THR A 473 -39.10 26.98 33.34
C THR A 473 -38.25 25.72 33.24
N LEU A 474 -38.01 25.27 32.01
CA LEU A 474 -37.10 24.19 31.70
C LEU A 474 -35.67 24.75 31.66
N MET A 475 -34.77 24.13 32.42
CA MET A 475 -33.34 24.43 32.43
C MET A 475 -32.62 23.29 31.75
N THR A 476 -31.81 23.59 30.73
CA THR A 476 -31.08 22.58 29.97
C THR A 476 -29.63 22.99 29.87
N LYS A 477 -28.73 22.16 30.40
CA LYS A 477 -27.28 22.35 30.25
C LYS A 477 -26.89 22.00 28.83
N ALA A 478 -26.02 22.79 28.21
CA ALA A 478 -25.47 22.44 26.91
C ALA A 478 -24.60 21.17 27.04
N PRO A 479 -24.66 20.23 26.09
CA PRO A 479 -23.76 19.08 26.07
C PRO A 479 -22.30 19.50 25.92
N SER A 480 -21.37 18.62 26.30
CA SER A 480 -19.94 18.89 26.11
C SER A 480 -19.58 19.04 24.63
N SER A 481 -18.55 19.83 24.33
CA SER A 481 -18.07 19.97 22.94
C SER A 481 -17.66 18.64 22.34
N GLN A 482 -17.03 17.76 23.14
CA GLN A 482 -16.67 16.41 22.73
C GLN A 482 -17.90 15.54 22.41
N HIS A 483 -18.98 15.64 23.20
CA HIS A 483 -20.23 14.95 22.91
C HIS A 483 -20.88 15.45 21.61
N VAL A 484 -20.88 16.76 21.37
CA VAL A 484 -21.38 17.35 20.11
C VAL A 484 -20.57 16.83 18.93
N GLU A 485 -19.23 16.87 18.99
CA GLU A 485 -18.35 16.34 17.94
C GLU A 485 -18.58 14.83 17.70
N ASN A 486 -18.74 14.04 18.76
CA ASN A 486 -19.03 12.61 18.65
C ASN A 486 -20.39 12.35 18.00
N CYS A 487 -21.41 13.13 18.35
CA CYS A 487 -22.74 13.08 17.74
C CYS A 487 -22.71 13.46 16.26
N GLU A 488 -22.02 14.55 15.91
CA GLU A 488 -21.82 14.94 14.50
C GLU A 488 -21.08 13.85 13.71
N ALA A 489 -20.03 13.27 14.27
CA ALA A 489 -19.30 12.16 13.65
C ALA A 489 -20.21 10.93 13.46
N TRP A 490 -21.03 10.59 14.45
CA TRP A 490 -21.98 9.47 14.36
C TRP A 490 -23.05 9.72 13.30
N VAL A 491 -23.65 10.92 13.23
CA VAL A 491 -24.59 11.31 12.17
C VAL A 491 -23.94 11.21 10.80
N ASN A 492 -22.68 11.64 10.66
CA ASN A 492 -21.94 11.52 9.41
C ASN A 492 -21.69 10.05 9.00
N ARG A 493 -21.36 9.16 9.95
CA ARG A 493 -21.24 7.72 9.68
C ARG A 493 -22.57 7.12 9.26
N LYS A 494 -23.65 7.45 9.96
CA LYS A 494 -25.02 7.02 9.63
C LYS A 494 -25.43 7.47 8.23
N LYS A 495 -25.22 8.75 7.89
CA LYS A 495 -25.46 9.29 6.55
C LYS A 495 -24.62 8.58 5.48
N THR A 496 -23.34 8.34 5.75
CA THR A 496 -22.46 7.60 4.82
C THR A 496 -22.98 6.19 4.56
N ALA A 497 -23.38 5.46 5.60
CA ALA A 497 -23.97 4.14 5.47
C ALA A 497 -25.28 4.17 4.67
N TYR A 498 -26.13 5.18 4.90
CA TYR A 498 -27.37 5.38 4.15
C TYR A 498 -27.10 5.64 2.66
N ASP A 499 -26.22 6.60 2.35
CA ASP A 499 -25.84 6.97 0.98
C ASP A 499 -25.23 5.79 0.22
N LEU A 500 -24.51 4.93 0.94
CA LEU A 500 -24.01 3.66 0.42
C LEU A 500 -25.15 2.70 0.07
N LEU A 501 -26.11 2.47 0.96
CA LEU A 501 -27.20 1.52 0.71
C LEU A 501 -28.18 2.02 -0.37
N MET A 502 -28.38 3.33 -0.47
CA MET A 502 -29.23 3.97 -1.49
C MET A 502 -28.70 3.85 -2.93
N LYS A 503 -27.50 3.32 -3.13
CA LYS A 503 -27.02 2.92 -4.47
C LYS A 503 -27.79 1.72 -5.03
N VAL A 504 -28.45 0.94 -4.17
CA VAL A 504 -29.36 -0.13 -4.55
C VAL A 504 -30.78 0.42 -4.54
N GLU A 505 -31.58 0.05 -5.55
CA GLU A 505 -33.00 0.44 -5.58
C GLU A 505 -33.74 -0.11 -4.35
N LYS A 506 -34.61 0.71 -3.75
CA LYS A 506 -35.30 0.39 -2.49
C LYS A 506 -36.04 -0.95 -2.53
N SER A 507 -36.77 -1.23 -3.61
CA SER A 507 -37.51 -2.48 -3.84
C SER A 507 -36.57 -3.70 -3.86
N HIS A 508 -35.40 -3.57 -4.50
CA HIS A 508 -34.39 -4.61 -4.55
C HIS A 508 -33.69 -4.79 -3.20
N LEU A 509 -33.46 -3.72 -2.46
CA LEU A 509 -32.89 -3.79 -1.12
C LEU A 509 -33.84 -4.50 -0.14
N GLU A 510 -35.14 -4.24 -0.24
CA GLU A 510 -36.16 -4.96 0.54
C GLU A 510 -36.14 -6.47 0.25
N GLN A 511 -36.01 -6.86 -1.01
CA GLN A 511 -35.87 -8.27 -1.39
C GLN A 511 -34.54 -8.88 -0.92
N LEU A 512 -33.43 -8.15 -1.02
CA LEU A 512 -32.10 -8.61 -0.62
C LEU A 512 -31.91 -8.71 0.90
N LEU A 513 -32.62 -7.90 1.69
CA LEU A 513 -32.50 -7.95 3.15
C LEU A 513 -33.62 -8.77 3.80
N GLY A 514 -34.74 -8.96 3.11
CA GLY A 514 -35.86 -9.75 3.59
C GLY A 514 -36.33 -9.26 4.97
N PRO A 515 -36.46 -10.15 5.98
CA PRO A 515 -36.86 -9.77 7.34
C PRO A 515 -35.96 -8.71 7.99
N ASP A 516 -34.67 -8.66 7.63
CA ASP A 516 -33.68 -7.75 8.22
C ASP A 516 -33.75 -6.33 7.64
N TYR A 517 -34.65 -6.08 6.68
CA TYR A 517 -34.87 -4.75 6.10
C TYR A 517 -35.28 -3.71 7.16
N SER A 518 -35.84 -4.12 8.29
CA SER A 518 -36.14 -3.22 9.42
C SER A 518 -34.91 -2.47 9.94
N HIS A 519 -33.73 -3.12 9.93
CA HIS A 519 -32.48 -2.48 10.36
C HIS A 519 -32.10 -1.29 9.47
N PHE A 520 -32.42 -1.36 8.18
CA PHE A 520 -32.24 -0.24 7.26
C PHE A 520 -33.26 0.89 7.53
N LEU A 521 -34.50 0.55 7.89
CA LEU A 521 -35.52 1.56 8.23
C LEU A 521 -35.15 2.36 9.48
N ASP A 522 -34.55 1.73 10.48
CA ASP A 522 -34.03 2.43 11.67
C ASP A 522 -32.88 3.37 11.31
N LEU A 523 -32.07 3.00 10.32
CA LEU A 523 -31.05 3.87 9.75
C LEU A 523 -31.65 5.07 9.01
N GLN A 524 -32.85 4.95 8.44
CA GLN A 524 -33.55 6.05 7.76
C GLN A 524 -34.20 7.05 8.74
N ARG A 525 -34.75 6.58 9.87
CA ARG A 525 -35.58 7.38 10.78
C ARG A 525 -34.87 8.51 11.54
N GLU A 526 -33.54 8.53 11.62
CA GLU A 526 -32.80 9.52 12.44
C GLU A 526 -31.74 10.32 11.65
N VAL A 527 -31.87 10.39 10.32
CA VAL A 527 -31.01 11.24 9.46
C VAL A 527 -31.53 12.69 9.39
N ASP A 528 -32.56 13.04 10.16
CA ASP A 528 -33.11 14.40 10.20
C ASP A 528 -32.17 15.35 10.98
N PRO A 529 -31.49 16.32 10.34
CA PRO A 529 -30.48 17.17 10.97
C PRO A 529 -31.02 18.03 12.13
N SER A 530 -32.34 18.11 12.28
CA SER A 530 -33.00 18.87 13.34
C SER A 530 -32.89 18.22 14.73
N THR A 531 -32.42 16.98 14.85
CA THR A 531 -32.27 16.28 16.14
C THR A 531 -30.85 16.33 16.72
N ALA A 532 -29.84 16.81 15.97
CA ALA A 532 -28.51 17.00 16.51
C ALA A 532 -28.49 18.15 17.54
N PRO A 533 -27.87 17.99 18.73
CA PRO A 533 -27.78 19.05 19.71
C PRO A 533 -27.04 20.26 19.12
N GLN A 534 -27.75 21.37 18.94
CA GLN A 534 -27.11 22.58 18.42
C GLN A 534 -26.28 23.26 19.52
N PRO A 535 -25.01 23.61 19.24
CA PRO A 535 -24.22 24.39 20.17
C PRO A 535 -24.88 25.75 20.38
N VAL A 536 -24.88 26.22 21.63
CA VAL A 536 -25.23 27.60 21.93
C VAL A 536 -24.13 28.47 21.34
N VAL A 537 -24.41 29.16 20.24
CA VAL A 537 -23.48 30.09 19.63
C VAL A 537 -23.30 31.27 20.59
N VAL A 538 -22.33 31.17 21.51
CA VAL A 538 -21.76 32.33 22.16
C VAL A 538 -21.04 33.09 21.07
N ALA A 539 -21.52 34.29 20.76
CA ALA A 539 -20.91 35.19 19.79
C ALA A 539 -19.45 35.47 20.20
N LYS A 540 -18.51 34.66 19.72
CA LYS A 540 -17.09 34.98 19.78
C LYS A 540 -16.89 36.25 18.96
N ALA A 541 -16.63 37.36 19.64
CA ALA A 541 -16.22 38.60 19.02
C ALA A 541 -15.08 38.30 18.03
N LYS A 542 -15.30 38.61 16.75
CA LYS A 542 -14.27 38.55 15.72
C LYS A 542 -13.14 39.50 16.11
N ARG A 543 -12.10 38.99 16.77
CA ARG A 543 -10.79 39.66 16.76
C ARG A 543 -10.22 39.47 15.36
N LYS A 544 -9.97 40.59 14.68
CA LYS A 544 -9.22 40.62 13.42
C LYS A 544 -7.87 39.96 13.67
N VAL A 545 -7.60 38.88 12.95
CA VAL A 545 -6.26 38.33 12.78
C VAL A 545 -5.57 39.21 11.74
N SER A 546 -5.00 40.30 12.21
CA SER A 546 -3.91 41.01 11.57
C SER A 546 -2.94 41.31 12.71
N ASP A 547 -1.70 40.87 12.53
CA ASP A 547 -0.59 40.86 13.50
C ASP A 547 -0.47 39.58 14.32
N THR A 548 0.01 38.52 13.67
CA THR A 548 0.79 37.48 14.34
C THR A 548 1.87 37.00 13.38
N ASP A 549 3.12 37.31 13.69
CA ASP A 549 4.30 36.80 12.99
C ASP A 549 4.48 35.31 13.28
N ILE A 550 4.59 34.51 12.22
CA ILE A 550 4.99 33.11 12.31
C ILE A 550 6.52 33.07 12.40
N VAL A 551 7.03 32.71 13.58
CA VAL A 551 8.44 32.36 13.77
C VAL A 551 8.61 30.86 13.49
N ASP A 552 9.32 30.54 12.41
CA ASP A 552 9.80 29.18 12.13
C ASP A 552 11.07 28.91 12.96
N LEU A 553 10.99 27.95 13.91
CA LEU A 553 12.13 27.42 14.66
C LEU A 553 12.52 26.00 14.22
N GLY A 554 12.44 25.72 12.91
CA GLY A 554 12.96 24.50 12.31
C GLY A 554 14.48 24.49 12.16
N ARG A 555 15.20 23.97 13.16
CA ARG A 555 16.56 23.44 12.97
C ARG A 555 16.51 22.21 12.03
N GLY A 556 17.11 22.30 10.84
CA GLY A 556 17.41 21.13 10.03
C GLY A 556 17.97 21.45 8.64
N LYS A 557 19.31 21.45 8.52
CA LYS A 557 20.03 21.72 7.26
C LYS A 557 19.71 20.67 6.18
N LYS A 558 18.94 21.04 5.15
CA LYS A 558 19.07 20.46 3.79
C LYS A 558 19.76 21.48 2.89
N LYS A 559 21.03 21.23 2.57
CA LYS A 559 21.72 21.95 1.48
C LYS A 559 21.41 21.25 0.17
N ASN A 560 20.84 22.02 -0.75
CA ASN A 560 20.61 21.73 -2.15
C ASN A 560 21.88 21.21 -2.84
N PHE A 561 21.78 20.06 -3.52
CA PHE A 561 22.64 19.74 -4.65
C PHE A 561 21.83 19.91 -5.93
N LYS A 562 22.30 20.85 -6.76
CA LYS A 562 21.77 21.17 -8.08
C LYS A 562 22.53 20.29 -9.08
N ILE A 563 21.82 19.38 -9.75
CA ILE A 563 22.31 18.66 -10.93
C ILE A 563 21.86 19.48 -12.14
N THR A 564 22.80 20.03 -12.90
CA THR A 564 22.53 20.62 -14.23
C THR A 564 22.98 19.63 -15.30
N SER A 565 22.00 19.07 -16.02
CA SER A 565 22.20 18.39 -17.30
C SER A 565 22.08 19.40 -18.44
N PHE A 566 23.00 19.35 -19.41
CA PHE A 566 22.79 19.97 -20.72
C PHE A 566 22.52 18.85 -21.73
N PHE A 567 21.31 18.81 -22.28
CA PHE A 567 21.02 18.14 -23.54
C PHE A 567 20.88 19.21 -24.62
N THR A 568 21.71 19.11 -25.65
CA THR A 568 21.49 19.77 -26.93
C THR A 568 20.71 18.82 -27.84
N LYS A 569 19.61 19.29 -28.43
CA LYS A 569 19.05 18.70 -29.65
C LYS A 569 18.65 19.82 -30.61
N LYS A 570 19.19 19.63 -31.82
CA LYS A 570 19.02 20.26 -33.14
C LYS A 570 18.20 21.55 -33.24
#